data_AF-A0A7Z7NCD5-F1
#
_entry.id   AF-A0A7Z7NCD5-F1
#
_cell.length_a   1.000
_cell.length_b   1.000
_cell.length_c   1.000
_cell.angle_alpha   90.00
_cell.angle_beta   90.00
_cell.angle_gamma   90.00
#
_symmetry.space_group_name_H-M   'P 1'
#
loop_
_entity.id
_entity.type
_entity.pdbx_description
1 polymer ?
#
loop_
_entity_poly.entity_id
_entity_poly.type
_entity_poly.pdbx_seq_one_letter_code
_entity_poly.pdbx_strand_id
1 'polypeptide(L)' 'MENGPVRRNAPGAKGGSTFNNTEQLLSARDASGNPITYKEWDVNPKVPNQDRDLKRIITGSDGSAWYTTDHYRTFHRIRY' A
#
# COMPACT_ATOMS: atom_id res chain seq x y z
N MET A 1 -7.50 31.16 -3.68
CA MET A 1 -8.15 29.86 -3.90
C MET A 1 -7.12 28.80 -3.54
N GLU A 2 -7.37 28.09 -2.46
CA GLU A 2 -6.45 27.17 -1.79
C GLU A 2 -6.32 25.87 -2.61
N ASN A 3 -5.12 25.59 -3.12
CA ASN A 3 -4.86 24.38 -3.90
C ASN A 3 -4.50 23.24 -2.94
N GLY A 4 -5.47 22.38 -2.64
CA GLY A 4 -5.29 21.14 -1.89
C GLY A 4 -4.25 20.20 -2.52
N PRO A 5 -3.77 19.19 -1.78
CA PRO A 5 -2.62 18.40 -2.19
C PRO A 5 -2.95 17.61 -3.47
N VAL A 6 -2.16 17.86 -4.51
CA VAL A 6 -2.18 17.14 -5.78
C VAL A 6 -1.95 15.65 -5.50
N ARG A 7 -3.02 14.86 -5.50
CA ARG A 7 -2.92 13.40 -5.63
C ARG A 7 -2.27 13.16 -6.99
N ARG A 8 -0.94 12.97 -7.02
CA ARG A 8 -0.21 12.65 -8.25
C ARG A 8 -0.75 11.33 -8.79
N ASN A 9 -1.69 11.44 -9.74
CA ASN A 9 -1.97 10.40 -10.71
C ASN A 9 -0.65 10.14 -11.46
N ALA A 10 0.14 9.18 -11.00
CA ALA A 10 1.21 8.63 -11.80
C ALA A 10 0.54 7.77 -12.88
N PRO A 11 0.54 8.19 -14.17
CA PRO A 11 -0.15 7.45 -15.21
C PRO A 11 0.38 6.01 -15.25
N GLY A 12 -0.48 5.04 -14.99
CA GLY A 12 -0.13 3.61 -14.99
C GLY A 12 0.11 2.98 -13.62
N ALA A 13 0.30 3.74 -12.53
CA ALA A 13 0.30 3.19 -11.18
C ALA A 13 -1.13 3.17 -10.62
N LYS A 14 -1.60 2.02 -10.13
CA LYS A 14 -2.88 1.94 -9.42
C LYS A 14 -2.60 1.85 -7.93
N GLY A 15 -3.42 2.52 -7.15
CA GLY A 15 -3.36 2.41 -5.71
C GLY A 15 -4.62 2.93 -5.04
N GLY A 16 -4.73 2.67 -3.74
CA GLY A 16 -5.88 3.01 -2.92
C GLY A 16 -6.94 1.92 -2.83
N SER A 17 -6.74 0.77 -3.49
CA SER A 17 -7.58 -0.42 -3.30
C SER A 17 -7.36 -1.03 -1.90
N THR A 18 -8.40 -1.69 -1.38
CA THR A 18 -8.33 -2.35 -0.07
C THR A 18 -7.35 -3.52 -0.11
N PHE A 19 -6.44 -3.59 0.85
CA PHE A 19 -5.67 -4.79 1.15
C PHE A 19 -6.30 -5.51 2.34
N ASN A 20 -6.80 -6.73 2.14
CA ASN A 20 -7.62 -7.41 3.15
C ASN A 20 -6.80 -8.03 4.29
N ASN A 21 -5.47 -8.15 4.14
CA ASN A 21 -4.61 -8.81 5.12
C ASN A 21 -5.13 -10.21 5.54
N THR A 22 -5.66 -10.98 4.59
CA THR A 22 -6.31 -12.27 4.84
C THR A 22 -5.36 -13.29 5.45
N GLU A 23 -4.08 -13.24 5.06
CA GLU A 23 -3.01 -14.10 5.60
C GLU A 23 -2.50 -13.62 6.97
N GLN A 24 -3.01 -12.49 7.48
CA GLN A 24 -2.67 -11.91 8.79
C GLN A 24 -1.16 -11.66 8.99
N LEU A 25 -0.43 -11.39 7.91
CA LEU A 25 1.00 -11.08 7.95
C LEU A 25 1.29 -9.68 8.50
N LEU A 26 0.30 -8.78 8.47
CA LEU A 26 0.35 -7.48 9.13
C LEU A 26 -0.56 -7.49 10.37
N SER A 27 -0.27 -6.63 11.35
CA SER A 27 -1.10 -6.50 12.55
C SER A 27 -2.55 -6.11 12.20
N ALA A 28 -3.53 -6.81 12.75
CA ALA A 28 -4.95 -6.50 12.51
C ALA A 28 -5.48 -5.33 13.35
N ARG A 29 -4.74 -4.94 14.40
CA ARG A 29 -5.14 -3.90 15.35
C ARG A 29 -3.98 -2.95 15.66
N ASP A 30 -4.32 -1.69 15.92
CA ASP A 30 -3.38 -0.66 16.35
C ASP A 30 -3.00 -0.83 17.84
N ALA A 31 -2.13 0.05 18.34
CA ALA A 31 -1.69 0.02 19.74
C ALA A 31 -2.81 0.25 20.76
N SER A 32 -3.93 0.84 20.33
CA SER A 32 -5.13 1.09 21.13
C SER A 32 -6.16 -0.04 21.00
N GLY A 33 -5.89 -1.06 20.18
CA GLY A 33 -6.78 -2.18 19.92
C GLY A 33 -7.83 -1.94 18.83
N ASN A 34 -7.82 -0.80 18.13
CA ASN A 34 -8.77 -0.54 17.03
C ASN A 34 -8.37 -1.34 15.77
N PRO A 35 -9.34 -1.82 14.96
CA PRO A 35 -9.04 -2.48 13.70
C PRO A 35 -8.25 -1.58 12.74
N ILE A 36 -7.20 -2.12 12.12
CA ILE A 36 -6.44 -1.42 11.07
C ILE A 36 -7.05 -1.75 9.71
N THR A 37 -7.32 -0.71 8.92
CA THR A 37 -7.63 -0.88 7.50
C THR A 37 -6.38 -0.61 6.67
N TYR A 38 -6.18 -1.42 5.64
CA TYR A 38 -5.01 -1.31 4.77
C TYR A 38 -5.40 -0.95 3.34
N LYS A 39 -4.56 -0.14 2.71
CA LYS A 39 -4.63 0.16 1.28
C LYS A 39 -3.35 -0.26 0.60
N GLU A 40 -3.47 -0.79 -0.61
CA GLU A 40 -2.33 -1.15 -1.46
C GLU A 40 -2.06 -0.11 -2.55
N TRP A 41 -0.80 -0.01 -2.93
CA TRP A 41 -0.30 0.90 -3.95
C TRP A 41 0.77 0.21 -4.79
N ASP A 42 0.64 0.25 -6.11
CA ASP A 42 1.72 -0.13 -7.02
C ASP A 42 2.92 0.80 -6.78
N VAL A 43 4.12 0.23 -6.73
CA VAL A 43 5.35 1.02 -6.57
C VAL A 43 5.76 1.64 -7.90
N ASN A 44 5.65 0.87 -8.97
CA ASN A 44 6.02 1.29 -10.32
C ASN A 44 4.76 1.37 -11.21
N PRO A 45 4.72 2.31 -12.17
CA PRO A 45 3.67 2.33 -13.17
C PRO A 45 3.72 1.05 -14.02
N LYS A 46 2.56 0.56 -14.43
CA LYS A 46 2.44 -0.58 -15.35
C LYS A 46 3.07 -0.23 -16.69
N VAL A 47 3.96 -1.08 -17.18
CA VAL A 47 4.46 -1.01 -18.56
C VAL A 47 3.38 -1.56 -19.51
N PRO A 48 3.06 -0.85 -20.62
CA PRO A 48 2.09 -1.35 -21.60
C PRO A 48 2.45 -2.75 -22.10
N ASN A 49 1.44 -3.61 -22.28
CA ASN A 49 1.57 -5.01 -22.71
C ASN A 49 2.42 -5.91 -21.79
N GLN A 50 2.70 -5.49 -20.55
CA GLN A 50 3.32 -6.32 -19.53
C GLN A 50 2.39 -6.45 -18.32
N ASP A 51 2.56 -7.53 -17.57
CA ASP A 51 1.93 -7.64 -16.26
C ASP A 51 2.54 -6.63 -15.29
N ARG A 52 1.82 -6.36 -14.20
CA ARG A 52 2.34 -5.54 -13.11
C ARG A 52 3.49 -6.27 -12.45
N ASP A 53 4.46 -5.51 -11.96
CA ASP A 53 5.47 -6.09 -11.10
C ASP A 53 4.86 -6.62 -9.78
N LEU A 54 5.70 -7.24 -8.97
CA LEU A 54 5.31 -7.83 -7.69
C LEU A 54 5.39 -6.82 -6.53
N LYS A 55 5.81 -5.58 -6.79
CA LYS A 55 6.18 -4.62 -5.75
C LYS A 55 4.97 -3.80 -5.31
N ARG A 56 4.71 -3.76 -4.01
CA ARG A 56 3.59 -2.97 -3.45
C ARG A 56 4.03 -2.20 -2.22
N ILE A 57 3.43 -1.03 -2.03
CA ILE A 57 3.38 -0.35 -0.75
C ILE A 57 2.00 -0.63 -0.14
N ILE A 58 1.98 -0.97 1.15
CA ILE A 58 0.77 -1.10 1.95
C ILE A 58 0.77 -0.02 3.02
N THR A 59 -0.28 0.78 3.10
CA THR A 59 -0.45 1.82 4.14
C THR A 59 -1.61 1.45 5.06
N GLY A 60 -1.38 1.47 6.37
CA GLY A 60 -2.39 1.25 7.40
C GLY A 60 -3.04 2.55 7.87
N SER A 61 -4.30 2.47 8.31
CA SER A 61 -5.01 3.60 8.94
C SER A 61 -4.39 4.07 10.25
N ASP A 62 -3.53 3.27 10.86
CA ASP A 62 -2.70 3.60 12.02
C ASP A 62 -1.44 4.42 11.67
N GLY A 63 -1.25 4.75 10.39
CA GLY A 63 -0.07 5.46 9.90
C GLY A 63 1.13 4.55 9.61
N SER A 64 0.97 3.22 9.73
CA SER A 64 2.01 2.27 9.34
C SER A 64 2.16 2.21 7.82
N ALA A 65 3.37 1.92 7.36
CA ALA A 65 3.67 1.69 5.96
C ALA A 65 4.62 0.50 5.80
N TRP A 66 4.33 -0.33 4.80
CA TRP A 66 5.05 -1.57 4.51
C TRP A 66 5.35 -1.67 3.03
N TYR A 67 6.44 -2.35 2.70
CA TYR A 67 6.86 -2.64 1.34
C TYR A 67 7.02 -4.15 1.15
N THR A 68 6.52 -4.67 0.03
CA THR A 68 6.75 -6.06 -0.39
C THR A 68 7.41 -6.07 -1.77
N THR A 69 8.36 -6.99 -1.97
CA THR A 69 9.02 -7.24 -3.26
C THR A 69 8.55 -8.51 -3.94
N ASP A 70 7.75 -9.32 -3.25
CA ASP A 70 7.43 -10.70 -3.59
C ASP A 70 5.92 -10.97 -3.61
N HIS A 71 5.15 -9.91 -3.85
CA HIS A 71 3.69 -9.96 -3.99
C HIS A 71 3.00 -10.51 -2.74
N TYR A 72 3.16 -9.78 -1.63
CA TYR A 72 2.50 -9.97 -0.34
C TYR A 72 3.01 -11.15 0.50
N ARG A 73 4.08 -11.86 0.09
CA ARG A 73 4.62 -12.99 0.88
C ARG A 73 5.46 -12.50 2.06
N THR A 74 6.23 -11.44 1.86
CA THR A 74 7.01 -10.79 2.92
C THR A 74 6.79 -9.29 2.93
N PHE A 75 6.92 -8.70 4.11
CA PHE A 75 6.75 -7.26 4.33
C PHE A 75 7.92 -6.67 5.10
N HIS A 76 8.43 -5.56 4.58
CA HIS A 76 9.44 -4.73 5.21
C HIS A 76 8.78 -3.44 5.70
N ARG A 77 8.90 -3.15 7.00
CA ARG A 77 8.36 -1.91 7.56
C ARG A 77 9.16 -0.72 7.06
N ILE A 78 8.46 0.29 6.55
CA ILE A 78 9.05 1.58 6.21
C ILE A 78 9.10 2.41 7.50
N ARG A 79 10.27 2.98 7.80
CA ARG A 79 10.46 3.93 8.91
C ARG A 79 10.90 5.25 8.30
N TYR A 80 10.26 6.33 8.72
CA TYR A 80 10.60 7.71 8.40
C TYR A 80 11.22 8.39 9.62
#